data_AF-A0A938LBY5-F1
#
_entry.id   AF-A0A938LBY5-F1
#
_cell.length_a   1.000
_cell.length_b   1.000
_cell.length_c   1.000
_cell.angle_alpha   90.00
_cell.angle_beta   90.00
_cell.angle_gamma   90.00
#
_symmetry.space_group_name_H-M   'P 1'
#
loop_
_entity.id
_entity.type
_entity.pdbx_description
1 polymer ?
#
loop_
_entity_poly.entity_id
_entity_poly.type
_entity_poly.pdbx_seq_one_letter_code
_entity_poly.pdbx_strand_id
1 'polypeptide(L)' 'MLRGLELELARGEALGLLGPNGSGKSTLLRLCAGLERPRAGELEVLGLAPEHAAARARVGYCPEDSPWPAELELHEALEL' A
#
# COMPACT_ATOMS: atom_id res chain seq x y z
N MET A 1 -13.97 5.37 -5.27
CA MET A 1 -14.33 4.53 -4.09
C MET A 1 -14.43 3.09 -4.57
N LEU A 2 -13.72 2.15 -3.93
CA LEU A 2 -13.64 0.74 -4.36
C LEU A 2 -14.91 -0.04 -4.01
N ARG A 3 -15.38 -0.91 -4.92
CA ARG A 3 -16.56 -1.77 -4.73
C ARG A 3 -16.36 -3.09 -5.48
N GLY A 4 -16.66 -4.21 -4.82
CA GLY A 4 -16.71 -5.55 -5.45
C GLY A 4 -15.39 -5.96 -6.12
N LEU A 5 -14.25 -5.66 -5.49
CA LEU A 5 -12.95 -6.06 -6.01
C LEU A 5 -12.63 -7.48 -5.54
N GLU A 6 -12.35 -8.36 -6.49
CA GLU A 6 -11.75 -9.67 -6.26
C GLU A 6 -10.37 -9.66 -6.91
N LEU A 7 -9.33 -9.92 -6.12
CA LEU A 7 -7.94 -9.85 -6.55
C LEU A 7 -7.12 -10.85 -5.73
N GLU A 8 -6.31 -11.63 -6.43
CA GLU A 8 -5.30 -12.50 -5.84
C GLU A 8 -3.96 -12.19 -6.53
N LEU A 9 -2.89 -12.04 -5.74
CA LEU A 9 -1.53 -11.86 -6.23
C LEU A 9 -0.61 -12.91 -5.63
N ALA A 10 0.07 -13.66 -6.48
CA ALA A 10 1.05 -14.63 -6.07
C ALA A 10 2.44 -14.00 -5.86
N ARG A 11 3.29 -14.71 -5.13
CA ARG A 11 4.68 -14.30 -4.91
C ARG A 11 5.41 -14.20 -6.26
N GLY A 12 6.04 -13.05 -6.50
CA GLY A 12 6.82 -12.79 -7.71
C GLY A 12 6.03 -12.13 -8.84
N GLU A 13 4.72 -11.95 -8.67
CA GLU A 13 3.90 -11.22 -9.63
C GLU A 13 4.00 -9.70 -9.42
N ALA A 14 3.81 -8.97 -10.52
CA ALA A 14 3.70 -7.53 -10.53
C ALA A 14 2.34 -7.12 -11.09
N LEU A 15 1.62 -6.26 -10.37
CA LEU A 15 0.32 -5.74 -10.77
C LEU A 15 0.42 -4.26 -11.16
N GLY A 16 -0.01 -3.94 -12.38
CA GLY A 16 -0.25 -2.56 -12.80
C GLY A 16 -1.70 -2.15 -12.56
N LEU A 17 -1.92 -1.08 -11.78
CA LEU A 17 -3.25 -0.50 -11.56
C LEU A 17 -3.48 0.68 -12.51
N LEU A 18 -4.34 0.52 -13.51
CA LEU A 18 -4.69 1.59 -14.46
C LEU A 18 -6.13 2.08 -14.25
N GLY A 19 -6.34 3.38 -14.46
CA GLY A 19 -7.66 4.00 -14.41
C GLY A 19 -7.58 5.50 -14.12
N PRO A 20 -8.69 6.24 -14.31
CA PRO A 20 -8.72 7.69 -14.08
C PRO A 20 -8.49 8.06 -12.61
N ASN A 21 -8.20 9.33 -12.34
CA ASN A 21 -8.10 9.85 -10.98
C ASN A 21 -9.42 9.62 -10.23
N GLY A 22 -9.34 9.23 -8.96
CA GLY A 22 -10.51 8.89 -8.14
C GLY A 22 -11.07 7.47 -8.34
N SER A 23 -10.52 6.66 -9.27
CA SER A 23 -10.98 5.27 -9.48
C SER A 23 -10.75 4.34 -8.27
N GLY A 24 -9.85 4.72 -7.34
CA GLY A 24 -9.56 3.97 -6.12
C GLY A 24 -8.18 3.31 -6.08
N LYS A 25 -7.28 3.61 -7.03
CA LYS A 25 -5.91 3.07 -7.07
C LYS A 25 -5.14 3.33 -5.76
N SER A 26 -4.99 4.61 -5.38
CA SER A 26 -4.29 5.00 -4.15
C SER A 26 -5.01 4.49 -2.90
N THR A 27 -6.35 4.33 -2.94
CA THR A 27 -7.09 3.67 -1.86
C THR A 27 -6.68 2.20 -1.74
N LEU A 28 -6.61 1.45 -2.85
CA LEU A 28 -6.20 0.04 -2.83
C LEU A 28 -4.79 -0.12 -2.28
N LEU A 29 -3.85 0.71 -2.73
CA LEU A 29 -2.47 0.67 -2.24
C LEU A 29 -2.37 0.96 -0.73
N ARG A 30 -3.13 1.95 -0.22
CA ARG A 30 -3.17 2.26 1.22
C ARG A 30 -3.84 1.17 2.05
N LEU A 31 -4.85 0.48 1.51
CA LEU A 31 -5.45 -0.69 2.15
C LEU A 31 -4.42 -1.82 2.28
N CYS A 32 -3.71 -2.16 1.20
CA CYS A 32 -2.66 -3.19 1.22
C CYS A 32 -1.49 -2.84 2.15
N ALA A 33 -1.15 -1.55 2.27
CA ALA A 33 -0.13 -1.07 3.19
C ALA A 33 -0.59 -1.01 4.67
N GLY A 34 -1.87 -1.28 4.95
CA GLY A 34 -2.45 -1.19 6.29
C GLY A 34 -2.61 0.24 6.82
N LEU A 35 -2.63 1.24 5.92
CA LEU A 35 -2.85 2.65 6.23
C LEU A 35 -4.34 3.04 6.24
N GLU A 36 -5.19 2.22 5.60
CA GLU A 36 -6.64 2.30 5.66
C GLU A 36 -7.22 0.91 5.92
N ARG A 37 -8.48 0.85 6.36
CA ARG A 37 -9.21 -0.41 6.57
C ARG A 37 -10.37 -0.55 5.58
N PRO A 38 -10.64 -1.75 5.05
CA PRO A 38 -11.81 -1.96 4.22
C PRO A 38 -13.08 -1.72 5.05
N ARG A 39 -14.07 -1.08 4.46
CA ARG A 39 -15.38 -0.88 5.12
C ARG A 39 -16.18 -2.19 5.22
N ALA A 40 -15.92 -3.12 4.32
CA ALA A 40 -16.53 -4.44 4.24
C ALA A 40 -15.63 -5.37 3.42
N GLY A 41 -15.81 -6.68 3.60
CA GLY A 41 -14.98 -7.71 2.97
C GLY A 41 -13.71 -8.00 3.76
N GLU A 42 -12.88 -8.86 3.19
CA GLU A 42 -11.63 -9.32 3.79
C GLU A 42 -10.46 -8.94 2.89
N LEU A 43 -9.31 -8.66 3.52
CA LEU A 43 -8.07 -8.34 2.83
C LEU A 43 -6.93 -8.94 3.65
N GLU A 44 -6.09 -9.72 2.97
CA GLU A 44 -4.87 -10.28 3.56
C GLU A 44 -3.68 -9.90 2.69
N VAL A 45 -2.56 -9.58 3.35
CA VAL A 45 -1.28 -9.33 2.71
C VAL A 45 -0.25 -10.23 3.39
N LEU A 46 0.37 -11.10 2.60
CA LEU A 46 1.35 -12.07 3.08
C LEU A 46 0.79 -13.00 4.19
N GLY A 47 -0.50 -13.34 4.09
CA GLY A 47 -1.23 -14.23 5.00
C GLY A 47 -1.64 -13.59 6.33
N LEU A 48 -1.66 -12.26 6.41
CA LEU A 48 -2.01 -11.51 7.62
C LEU A 48 -2.91 -10.32 7.25
N ALA A 49 -3.76 -9.88 8.18
CA ALA A 49 -4.46 -8.61 8.00
C ALA A 49 -3.44 -7.45 7.89
N PRO A 50 -3.57 -6.52 6.92
CA PRO A 50 -2.58 -5.48 6.64
C PRO A 50 -2.21 -4.60 7.83
N GLU A 51 -3.13 -4.37 8.77
CA GLU A 51 -2.88 -3.57 9.97
C GLU A 51 -2.05 -4.28 11.04
N HIS A 52 -1.71 -5.56 10.88
CA HIS A 52 -0.81 -6.23 11.81
C HIS A 52 0.62 -5.73 11.64
N ALA A 53 1.31 -5.51 12.77
CA ALA A 53 2.71 -5.07 12.77
C ALA A 53 3.63 -6.00 11.97
N ALA A 54 3.39 -7.32 12.03
CA ALA A 54 4.15 -8.32 11.28
C ALA A 54 3.93 -8.24 9.75
N ALA A 55 2.75 -7.80 9.30
CA ALA A 55 2.50 -7.54 7.88
C ALA A 55 3.24 -6.26 7.46
N ARG A 56 3.06 -5.16 8.21
CA ARG A 56 3.70 -3.86 7.91
C ARG A 56 5.23 -3.94 7.89
N ALA A 57 5.84 -4.72 8.78
CA ALA A 57 7.29 -4.91 8.79
C ALA A 57 7.85 -5.54 7.49
N ARG A 58 6.99 -6.10 6.64
CA ARG A 58 7.34 -6.79 5.40
C ARG A 58 6.84 -6.08 4.14
N VAL A 59 6.15 -4.95 4.29
CA VAL A 59 5.53 -4.20 3.19
C VAL A 59 6.17 -2.83 3.09
N GLY A 60 6.81 -2.56 1.96
CA GLY A 60 7.22 -1.20 1.60
C GLY A 60 6.06 -0.43 0.96
N TYR A 61 5.87 0.82 1.35
CA TYR A 61 4.88 1.72 0.76
C TYR A 61 5.56 3.01 0.34
N CYS A 62 5.46 3.35 -0.95
CA CYS A 62 5.95 4.59 -1.52
C CYS A 62 4.74 5.52 -1.76
N PRO A 63 4.53 6.56 -0.94
CA PRO A 63 3.46 7.54 -1.15
C PRO A 63 3.71 8.37 -2.42
N GLU A 64 2.64 9.04 -2.89
CA GLU A 64 2.71 10.00 -4.01
C GLU A 64 3.57 11.21 -3.65
N ASP A 65 3.35 11.77 -2.45
CA ASP A 65 4.13 12.86 -1.91
C ASP A 65 5.25 12.32 -1.01
N SER A 66 6.44 12.95 -1.10
CA SER A 66 7.57 12.64 -0.22
C SER A 66 7.19 12.88 1.25
N PRO A 67 7.37 11.90 2.15
CA PRO A 67 7.22 12.10 3.58
C PRO A 67 8.43 12.82 4.21
N TRP A 68 9.53 12.97 3.48
CA TRP A 68 10.78 13.56 3.98
C TRP A 68 10.85 15.07 3.66
N PRO A 69 11.52 15.87 4.53
CA PRO A 69 11.81 17.27 4.24
C PRO A 69 12.57 17.44 2.93
N ALA A 70 12.31 18.52 2.21
CA ALA A 70 12.93 18.77 0.90
C ALA A 70 14.43 19.05 0.99
N GLU A 71 14.89 19.47 2.17
CA GLU A 71 16.27 19.83 2.45
C GLU A 71 17.14 18.62 2.84
N LEU A 72 16.53 17.45 3.03
CA LEU A 72 17.23 16.25 3.47
C LEU A 72 17.94 15.58 2.30
N GLU A 73 19.23 15.29 2.46
CA GLU A 73 19.98 14.56 1.44
C GLU A 73 19.62 13.07 1.45
N LEU A 74 19.72 12.40 0.29
CA LEU A 74 19.33 10.99 0.16
C LEU A 74 20.07 10.07 1.15
N HIS A 75 21.36 10.33 1.38
CA HIS A 75 22.14 9.51 2.30
C HIS A 75 21.66 9.64 3.75
N GLU A 76 21.20 10.84 4.14
CA GLU A 76 20.62 11.09 5.47
C GLU A 76 19.26 10.38 5.60
N ALA A 77 18.44 10.36 4.53
CA ALA A 77 17.13 9.71 4.55
C ALA A 77 17.22 8.19 4.77
N LEU A 78 18.28 7.56 4.27
CA LEU A 78 18.50 6.11 4.39
C LEU A 78 18.99 5.68 5.77
N GLU A 79 19.48 6.62 6.59
CA GLU A 79 19.98 6.37 7.93
C GLU A 79 18.94 6.59 9.05
N LEU A 80 17.73 7.07 8.70
CA LEU A 80 16.59 7.26 9.61
C LEU A 80 15.80 5.95 9.84
#